data_AF-A0A521TLY9-F1
#
_entry.id   AF-A0A521TLY9-F1
#
_cell.length_a   1.000
_cell.length_b   1.000
_cell.length_c   1.000
_cell.angle_alpha   90.00
_cell.angle_beta   90.00
_cell.angle_gamma   90.00
#
_symmetry.space_group_name_H-M   'P 1'
#
loop_
_entity.id
_entity.type
_entity.pdbx_description
1 polymer ?
#
loop_
_entity_poly.entity_id
_entity_poly.type
_entity_poly.pdbx_seq_one_letter_code
_entity_poly.pdbx_strand_id
1 'polypeptide(L)'
;MTEIRDLYDEARRAVADDPYTTEMANQACLVAAIARHYRNLDIVPPSAGRIPADLAERDARAASLLRRYLRAPDTRARYVFLGDVLAHVCPEALPAAE
;
A
#
# COMPACT_ATOMS: atom_id res chain seq x y z
N MET A 1 4.09 -14.89 8.10
CA MET A 1 4.03 -13.60 7.39
C MET A 1 3.09 -13.81 6.23
N THR A 2 1.87 -13.30 6.31
CA THR A 2 0.91 -13.33 5.19
C THR A 2 1.53 -12.62 3.99
N GLU A 3 1.41 -13.20 2.80
CA GLU A 3 2.01 -12.63 1.59
C GLU A 3 1.27 -11.32 1.25
N ILE A 4 1.98 -10.25 0.88
CA ILE A 4 1.35 -8.95 0.52
C ILE A 4 0.29 -9.16 -0.56
N ARG A 5 0.53 -10.15 -1.44
CA ARG A 5 -0.39 -10.64 -2.46
C ARG A 5 -1.71 -11.13 -1.88
N ASP A 6 -1.70 -11.95 -0.82
CA ASP A 6 -2.93 -12.47 -0.20
C ASP A 6 -3.80 -11.33 0.34
N LEU A 7 -3.18 -10.33 0.98
CA LEU A 7 -3.88 -9.15 1.51
C LEU A 7 -4.46 -8.29 0.38
N TYR A 8 -3.74 -8.18 -0.75
CA TYR A 8 -4.24 -7.47 -1.91
C TYR A 8 -5.40 -8.21 -2.59
N ASP A 9 -5.31 -9.54 -2.71
CA ASP A 9 -6.38 -10.38 -3.25
C ASP A 9 -7.63 -10.36 -2.36
N GLU A 10 -7.46 -10.31 -1.03
CA GLU A 10 -8.55 -10.11 -0.07
C GLU A 10 -9.23 -8.75 -0.28
N ALA A 11 -8.45 -7.66 -0.35
CA ALA A 11 -8.99 -6.33 -0.63
C ALA A 11 -9.73 -6.28 -1.98
N ARG A 12 -9.17 -6.94 -3.01
CA ARG A 12 -9.79 -7.06 -4.34
C ARG A 12 -11.15 -7.78 -4.28
N ARG A 13 -11.28 -8.83 -3.47
CA ARG A 13 -12.56 -9.55 -3.31
C ARG A 13 -13.57 -8.73 -2.53
N ALA A 14 -13.14 -8.04 -1.47
CA ALA A 14 -14.03 -7.31 -0.58
C ALA A 14 -14.54 -5.97 -1.18
N VAL A 15 -13.80 -5.34 -2.09
CA VAL A 15 -14.09 -3.97 -2.58
C VAL A 15 -15.48 -3.81 -3.22
N ALA A 16 -16.09 -4.90 -3.68
CA ALA A 16 -17.43 -4.90 -4.25
C ALA A 16 -18.56 -4.99 -3.20
N ASP A 17 -18.29 -5.61 -2.05
CA ASP A 17 -19.33 -6.16 -1.17
C ASP A 17 -19.25 -5.64 0.27
N ASP A 18 -18.06 -5.32 0.78
CA ASP A 18 -17.83 -4.95 2.18
C ASP A 18 -16.76 -3.85 2.32
N PRO A 19 -17.18 -2.58 2.50
CA PRO A 19 -16.25 -1.47 2.70
C PRO A 19 -15.37 -1.61 3.95
N TYR A 20 -15.85 -2.23 5.02
CA TYR A 20 -15.07 -2.38 6.26
C TYR A 20 -13.95 -3.38 6.09
N THR A 21 -14.26 -4.58 5.58
CA THR A 21 -13.24 -5.60 5.29
C THR A 21 -12.23 -5.09 4.27
N THR A 22 -12.68 -4.37 3.24
CA THR A 22 -11.80 -3.75 2.25
C THR A 22 -10.83 -2.76 2.89
N GLU A 23 -11.31 -1.91 3.80
CA GLU A 23 -10.47 -0.94 4.47
C GLU A 23 -9.40 -1.60 5.35
N MET A 24 -9.78 -2.65 6.09
CA MET A 24 -8.82 -3.42 6.90
C MET A 24 -7.75 -4.09 6.04
N ALA A 25 -8.16 -4.76 4.96
CA ALA A 25 -7.25 -5.41 4.03
C ALA A 25 -6.31 -4.39 3.36
N ASN A 26 -6.83 -3.24 2.94
CA ASN A 26 -6.04 -2.15 2.37
C ASN A 26 -4.96 -1.66 3.34
N GLN A 27 -5.32 -1.42 4.60
CA GLN A 27 -4.38 -0.96 5.63
C GLN A 27 -3.31 -2.01 5.94
N ALA A 28 -3.69 -3.27 6.10
CA ALA A 28 -2.76 -4.35 6.35
C ALA A 28 -1.77 -4.52 5.18
N CYS A 29 -2.29 -4.49 3.94
CA CYS A 29 -1.48 -4.57 2.73
C CYS A 29 -0.50 -3.40 2.63
N LEU A 30 -0.97 -2.16 2.87
CA LEU A 30 -0.12 -0.98 2.85
C LEU A 30 1.01 -1.06 3.89
N VAL A 31 0.69 -1.42 5.13
CA VAL A 31 1.69 -1.53 6.21
C VAL A 31 2.76 -2.55 5.84
N ALA A 32 2.36 -3.70 5.32
CA ALA A 32 3.29 -4.75 4.89
C ALA A 32 4.17 -4.30 3.71
N ALA A 33 3.59 -3.61 2.72
CA ALA A 33 4.31 -3.10 1.56
C ALA A 33 5.33 -2.02 1.93
N ILE A 34 4.94 -1.06 2.78
CA ILE A 34 5.85 -0.01 3.26
C ILE A 34 6.97 -0.61 4.11
N ALA A 35 6.66 -1.54 5.01
CA ALA A 35 7.70 -2.23 5.80
C ALA A 35 8.69 -3.00 4.92
N ARG A 36 8.20 -3.67 3.87
CA ARG A 36 9.07 -4.34 2.87
C ARG A 36 9.93 -3.33 2.12
N HIS A 37 9.36 -2.22 1.69
CA HIS A 37 10.10 -1.17 0.98
C HIS A 37 11.23 -0.59 1.83
N TYR A 38 10.98 -0.27 3.11
CA TYR A 38 12.03 0.17 4.04
C TYR A 38 13.14 -0.86 4.24
N ARG A 39 12.79 -2.15 4.34
CA ARG A 39 13.79 -3.24 4.37
C ARG A 39 14.63 -3.30 3.10
N ASN A 40 14.02 -3.12 1.92
CA ASN A 40 14.74 -3.11 0.65
C ASN A 40 15.68 -1.91 0.51
N LEU A 41 15.35 -0.78 1.17
CA LEU A 41 16.21 0.39 1.26
C LEU A 41 17.26 0.29 2.39
N ASP A 42 17.27 -0.80 3.16
CA ASP A 42 18.13 -1.03 4.34
C ASP A 42 18.06 0.10 5.40
N ILE A 43 16.85 0.59 5.67
CA ILE A 43 16.62 1.70 6.59
C ILE A 43 15.52 1.35 7.60
N VAL A 44 15.69 1.84 8.84
CA VAL A 44 14.65 1.75 9.88
C VAL A 44 13.51 2.73 9.57
N PRO A 45 12.26 2.27 9.47
CA PRO A 45 11.13 3.15 9.21
C PRO A 45 10.94 4.14 10.38
N PRO A 46 10.61 5.41 10.10
CA PRO A 46 10.25 6.34 11.15
C PRO A 46 8.84 6.02 11.69
N SER A 47 8.37 6.80 12.67
CA SER A 47 6.99 6.69 13.13
C SER A 47 5.99 6.91 11.99
N ALA A 48 4.82 6.27 12.06
CA ALA A 48 3.86 6.23 10.96
C ALA A 48 3.51 7.61 10.38
N GLY A 49 3.34 8.63 11.23
CA GLY A 49 3.05 10.01 10.81
C GLY A 49 4.19 10.71 10.06
N ARG A 50 5.41 10.20 10.14
CA ARG A 50 6.62 10.75 9.49
C ARG A 50 6.99 10.03 8.19
N ILE A 51 6.40 8.86 7.93
CA ILE A 51 6.68 8.06 6.72
C ILE A 51 6.51 8.88 5.42
N PRO A 52 5.43 9.65 5.19
CA PRO A 52 5.29 10.40 3.93
C PRO A 52 6.31 11.54 3.74
N ALA A 53 6.94 12.01 4.82
CA ALA A 53 7.99 13.02 4.76
C ALA A 53 9.35 12.37 4.52
N ASP A 54 9.67 11.30 5.26
CA ASP A 54 10.92 10.55 5.08
C ASP A 54 11.01 9.89 3.69
N LEU A 55 9.93 9.29 3.20
CA LEU A 55 9.89 8.79 1.82
C LEU A 55 10.08 9.91 0.81
N ALA A 56 9.66 11.15 1.07
CA ALA A 56 9.85 12.24 0.09
C ALA A 56 11.33 12.57 -0.15
N GLU A 57 12.19 12.29 0.81
CA GLU A 57 13.64 12.47 0.71
C GLU A 57 14.34 11.28 0.05
N ARG A 58 13.74 10.08 0.13
CA ARG A 58 14.37 8.80 -0.29
C ARG A 58 13.79 8.21 -1.58
N ASP A 59 12.46 8.25 -1.70
CA ASP A 59 11.67 7.81 -2.84
C ASP A 59 10.45 8.74 -3.02
N ALA A 60 10.67 9.83 -3.74
CA ALA A 60 9.65 10.84 -3.98
C ALA A 60 8.39 10.28 -4.67
N ARG A 61 8.52 9.21 -5.46
CA ARG A 61 7.39 8.56 -6.13
C ARG A 61 6.57 7.77 -5.12
N ALA A 62 7.19 6.95 -4.28
CA ALA A 62 6.51 6.26 -3.19
C ALA A 62 5.79 7.23 -2.25
N ALA A 63 6.44 8.36 -1.90
CA ALA A 63 5.84 9.40 -1.07
C ALA A 63 4.59 10.03 -1.70
N SER A 64 4.63 10.33 -3.00
CA SER A 64 3.49 10.89 -3.74
C SER A 64 2.31 9.91 -3.79
N LEU A 65 2.59 8.64 -4.08
CA LEU A 65 1.58 7.58 -4.13
C LEU A 65 0.93 7.34 -2.75
N LEU A 66 1.74 7.30 -1.69
CA LEU A 66 1.25 7.18 -0.33
C LEU A 66 0.34 8.37 0.06
N ARG A 67 0.70 9.60 -0.31
CA ARG A 67 -0.15 10.78 -0.05
C ARG A 67 -1.49 10.70 -0.79
N ARG A 68 -1.51 10.16 -2.02
CA ARG A 68 -2.75 9.91 -2.76
C ARG A 68 -3.63 8.88 -2.05
N TYR A 69 -3.04 7.76 -1.62
CA TYR A 69 -3.74 6.75 -0.82
C TYR A 69 -4.37 7.34 0.46
N LEU A 70 -3.60 8.10 1.24
CA LEU A 70 -4.05 8.68 2.51
C LEU A 70 -5.16 9.73 2.33
N ARG A 71 -5.17 10.42 1.20
CA ARG A 71 -6.18 11.43 0.83
C ARG A 71 -7.33 10.86 0.00
N ALA A 72 -7.39 9.55 -0.19
CA ALA A 72 -8.46 8.92 -0.96
C ALA A 72 -9.84 9.28 -0.35
N PRO A 73 -10.82 9.68 -1.17
CA PRO A 73 -12.13 10.12 -0.69
C PRO A 73 -12.97 8.98 -0.10
N ASP A 74 -12.71 7.74 -0.52
CA ASP A 74 -13.43 6.55 -0.08
C ASP A 74 -12.53 5.31 -0.18
N THR A 75 -13.03 4.19 0.35
CA THR A 75 -12.32 2.91 0.40
C THR A 75 -12.04 2.33 -1.00
N ARG A 76 -12.90 2.58 -1.99
CA ARG A 76 -12.70 2.09 -3.36
C ARG A 76 -11.55 2.84 -4.03
N ALA A 77 -11.51 4.17 -3.92
CA ALA A 77 -10.40 4.97 -4.39
C ALA A 77 -9.09 4.60 -3.66
N ARG A 78 -9.18 4.28 -2.36
CA ARG A 78 -8.03 3.82 -1.56
C ARG A 78 -7.49 2.48 -2.08
N TYR A 79 -8.35 1.54 -2.45
CA TYR A 79 -7.95 0.28 -3.09
C TYR A 79 -7.24 0.51 -4.44
N VAL A 80 -7.76 1.43 -5.28
CA VAL A 80 -7.10 1.78 -6.55
C VAL A 80 -5.70 2.35 -6.30
N PHE A 81 -5.58 3.30 -5.38
CA PHE A 81 -4.28 3.91 -5.06
C PHE A 81 -3.34 2.96 -4.31
N LEU A 82 -3.85 1.95 -3.60
CA LEU A 82 -3.05 0.86 -3.07
C LEU A 82 -2.38 0.09 -4.21
N GLY A 83 -3.13 -0.23 -5.28
CA GLY A 83 -2.57 -0.84 -6.48
C GLY A 83 -1.42 -0.01 -7.07
N ASP A 84 -1.58 1.32 -7.17
CA ASP A 84 -0.52 2.23 -7.62
C ASP A 84 0.73 2.15 -6.71
N VAL A 85 0.54 2.12 -5.39
CA VAL A 85 1.63 1.99 -4.41
C VAL A 85 2.36 0.66 -4.62
N LEU A 86 1.62 -0.46 -4.65
CA LEU A 86 2.18 -1.80 -4.81
C LEU A 86 2.94 -1.95 -6.12
N ALA A 87 2.40 -1.43 -7.23
CA ALA A 87 3.08 -1.45 -8.53
C ALA A 87 4.47 -0.80 -8.48
N HIS A 88 4.66 0.17 -7.59
CA HIS A 88 5.93 0.87 -7.43
C HIS A 88 6.86 0.18 -6.42
N VAL A 89 6.36 -0.19 -5.23
CA VAL A 89 7.22 -0.65 -4.13
C VAL A 89 7.35 -2.17 -4.01
N CYS A 90 6.38 -2.92 -4.55
CA CYS A 90 6.28 -4.38 -4.47
C CYS A 90 5.56 -4.94 -5.73
N PRO A 91 6.08 -4.71 -6.95
CA PRO A 91 5.40 -5.09 -8.19
C PRO A 91 5.09 -6.59 -8.27
N GLU A 92 5.90 -7.43 -7.62
CA GLU A 92 5.70 -8.88 -7.53
C GLU A 92 4.44 -9.30 -6.77
N ALA A 93 3.86 -8.40 -5.96
CA ALA A 93 2.64 -8.67 -5.21
C ALA A 93 1.37 -8.48 -6.06
N LEU A 94 1.48 -7.87 -7.23
CA LEU A 94 0.36 -7.68 -8.15
C LEU A 94 0.16 -8.93 -9.02
N PRO A 95 -1.10 -9.28 -9.35
CA PRO A 95 -1.34 -10.30 -10.35
C PRO A 95 -0.72 -9.88 -11.70
N ALA A 96 -0.23 -10.84 -12.46
CA ALA A 96 0.20 -10.59 -13.83
C ALA A 96 -0.97 -9.98 -14.62
N ALA A 97 -0.70 -8.92 -15.39
CA ALA A 97 -1.71 -8.35 -16.27
C ALA A 97 -2.13 -9.43 -17.29
N GLU A 98 -3.41 -9.81 -17.25
CA GLU A 98 -4.04 -10.72 -18.21
C GLU A 98 -4.18 -10.09 -19.59
#